data_AF-A0A2T1EDQ5-F1
#
_entry.id   AF-A0A2T1EDQ5-F1
#
_cell.length_a   1.000
_cell.length_b   1.000
_cell.length_c   1.000
_cell.angle_alpha   90.00
_cell.angle_beta   90.00
_cell.angle_gamma   90.00
#
_symmetry.space_group_name_H-M   'P 1'
#
loop_
_entity.id
_entity.type
_entity.pdbx_description
1 polymer ?
#
loop_
_entity_poly.entity_id
_entity_poly.type
_entity_poly.pdbx_seq_one_letter_code
_entity_poly.pdbx_strand_id
1 'polypeptide(L)'
;MPELKRLLWRLVFSTSQSPFSVWHWSIWRRQKQQRSRQCHYRLAAQRARPSQPLPITTELKRITYPTVLSDRQWAAAHRVIPVYSVGRPCTIDLRQVLNALFYMQANHCSWRMLPGHFPCWQTVSSYLYRWRRQGVWETICEAIRTTQ
;
A
#
# COMPACT_ATOMS: atom_id res chain seq x y z
N MET A 1 8.09 54.89 -20.62
CA MET A 1 6.93 55.37 -21.40
C MET A 1 5.74 54.43 -21.23
N PRO A 2 4.79 54.76 -20.33
CA PRO A 2 3.63 53.91 -20.00
C PRO A 2 2.62 53.76 -21.16
N GLU A 3 2.65 54.65 -22.14
CA GLU A 3 1.75 54.61 -23.31
C GLU A 3 2.21 53.58 -24.35
N LEU A 4 3.52 53.44 -24.54
CA LEU A 4 4.12 52.42 -25.42
C LEU A 4 3.87 51.00 -24.89
N LYS A 5 3.90 50.81 -23.56
CA LYS A 5 3.52 49.54 -22.93
C LYS A 5 2.03 49.22 -23.10
N ARG A 6 1.16 50.23 -23.05
CA ARG A 6 -0.29 50.09 -23.28
C ARG A 6 -0.62 49.70 -24.72
N LEU A 7 0.08 50.29 -25.70
CA LEU A 7 -0.07 49.96 -27.12
C LEU A 7 0.52 48.60 -27.47
N LEU A 8 1.68 48.22 -26.92
CA LEU A 8 2.25 46.88 -27.07
C LEU A 8 1.35 45.79 -26.47
N TRP A 9 0.75 46.03 -25.29
CA TRP A 9 -0.20 45.09 -24.71
C TRP A 9 -1.46 44.94 -25.57
N ARG A 10 -1.99 46.05 -26.12
CA ARG A 10 -3.10 45.99 -27.08
C ARG A 10 -2.72 45.25 -28.35
N LEU A 11 -1.55 45.48 -28.94
CA LEU A 11 -1.15 44.84 -30.21
C LEU A 11 -0.78 43.36 -30.05
N VAL A 12 -0.15 42.98 -28.93
CA VAL A 12 0.28 41.58 -28.68
C VAL A 12 -0.88 40.71 -28.18
N PHE A 13 -1.87 41.28 -27.48
CA PHE A 13 -3.00 40.53 -26.90
C PHE A 13 -4.38 40.86 -27.52
N SER A 14 -4.46 41.65 -28.61
CA SER A 14 -5.71 41.83 -29.38
C SER A 14 -5.85 40.89 -30.58
N THR A 15 -5.15 39.75 -30.59
CA THR A 15 -5.74 38.59 -31.23
C THR A 15 -6.79 38.08 -30.27
N SER A 16 -8.06 38.08 -30.67
CA SER A 16 -9.13 37.51 -29.85
C SER A 16 -8.66 36.15 -29.34
N GLN A 17 -8.91 35.83 -28.07
CA GLN A 17 -8.88 34.44 -27.64
C GLN A 17 -9.93 33.72 -28.48
N SER A 18 -9.53 33.27 -29.66
CA SER A 18 -10.32 32.39 -30.50
C SER A 18 -10.65 31.19 -29.62
N PRO A 19 -11.92 30.77 -29.52
CA PRO A 19 -12.33 29.62 -28.71
C PRO A 19 -11.37 28.44 -28.89
N PHE A 20 -10.90 28.24 -30.13
CA PHE A 20 -9.94 27.21 -30.53
C PHE A 20 -8.61 27.20 -29.74
N SER A 21 -8.14 28.33 -29.20
CA SER A 21 -6.91 28.43 -28.39
C SER A 21 -7.08 27.87 -26.96
N VAL A 22 -8.23 28.08 -26.32
CA VAL A 22 -8.59 27.50 -25.02
C VAL A 22 -8.97 26.02 -25.18
N TRP A 23 -9.60 25.67 -26.31
CA TRP A 23 -9.83 24.28 -26.71
C TRP A 23 -8.51 23.53 -26.91
N HIS A 24 -7.47 24.16 -27.49
CA HIS A 24 -6.15 23.55 -27.64
C HIS A 24 -5.50 23.18 -26.30
N TRP A 25 -5.59 24.04 -25.27
CA TRP A 25 -5.10 23.72 -23.92
C TRP A 25 -5.89 22.59 -23.23
N SER A 26 -7.21 22.52 -23.45
CA SER A 26 -8.06 21.45 -22.93
C SER A 26 -7.82 20.12 -23.64
N ILE A 27 -7.63 20.14 -24.96
CA ILE A 27 -7.28 18.98 -25.79
C ILE A 27 -5.90 18.47 -25.40
N TRP A 28 -4.90 19.35 -25.31
CA TRP A 28 -3.54 19.00 -24.88
C TRP A 28 -3.51 18.38 -23.48
N ARG A 29 -4.23 18.97 -22.51
CA ARG A 29 -4.33 18.44 -21.14
C ARG A 29 -4.97 17.05 -21.11
N ARG A 30 -6.09 16.87 -21.83
CA ARG A 30 -6.78 15.57 -21.93
C ARG A 30 -5.90 14.51 -22.59
N GLN A 31 -5.22 14.85 -23.68
CA GLN A 31 -4.27 13.95 -24.34
C GLN A 31 -3.10 13.58 -23.42
N LYS A 32 -2.55 14.54 -22.67
CA LYS A 32 -1.48 14.28 -21.71
C LYS A 32 -1.93 13.38 -20.57
N GLN A 33 -3.12 13.61 -20.02
CA GLN A 33 -3.72 12.77 -18.98
C GLN A 33 -4.02 11.36 -19.49
N GLN A 34 -4.46 11.23 -20.75
CA GLN A 34 -4.68 9.95 -21.41
C GLN A 34 -3.37 9.18 -21.66
N ARG A 35 -2.30 9.85 -22.11
CA ARG A 35 -0.97 9.24 -22.25
C ARG A 35 -0.42 8.74 -20.91
N SER A 36 -0.55 9.54 -19.84
CA SER A 36 -0.15 9.14 -18.48
C SER A 36 -0.92 7.89 -18.01
N ARG A 37 -2.25 7.88 -18.18
CA ARG A 37 -3.11 6.72 -17.89
C ARG A 37 -2.66 5.49 -18.68
N GLN A 38 -2.45 5.62 -19.99
CA GLN A 38 -2.01 4.52 -20.84
C GLN A 38 -0.66 3.94 -20.37
N CYS A 39 0.32 4.78 -20.03
CA CYS A 39 1.59 4.32 -19.46
C CYS A 39 1.38 3.60 -18.12
N HIS A 40 0.57 4.16 -17.21
CA HIS A 40 0.30 3.55 -15.91
C HIS A 40 -0.39 2.18 -16.05
N TYR A 41 -1.40 2.06 -16.91
CA TYR A 41 -2.09 0.79 -17.14
C TYR A 41 -1.20 -0.22 -17.87
N ARG A 42 -0.37 0.20 -18.83
CA ARG A 42 0.60 -0.69 -19.51
C ARG A 42 1.64 -1.25 -18.54
N LEU A 43 2.20 -0.42 -17.66
CA LEU A 43 3.14 -0.87 -16.63
C LEU A 43 2.48 -1.77 -15.59
N ALA A 44 1.23 -1.49 -15.20
CA ALA A 44 0.45 -2.34 -14.30
C ALA A 44 0.17 -3.72 -14.92
N ALA A 45 -0.22 -3.77 -16.21
CA ALA A 45 -0.43 -5.01 -16.94
C ALA A 45 0.87 -5.84 -17.08
N GLN A 46 2.02 -5.18 -17.27
CA GLN A 46 3.32 -5.85 -17.30
C GLN A 46 3.72 -6.43 -15.93
N ARG A 47 3.42 -5.72 -14.83
CA ARG A 47 3.64 -6.19 -13.46
C ARG A 47 2.67 -7.27 -13.03
N ALA A 48 1.49 -7.33 -13.63
CA ALA A 48 0.48 -8.36 -13.39
C ALA A 48 0.82 -9.70 -14.08
N ARG A 49 2.01 -9.86 -14.67
CA ARG A 49 2.47 -11.21 -15.04
C ARG A 49 2.39 -12.09 -13.79
N PRO A 50 1.72 -13.24 -13.87
CA PRO A 50 1.80 -14.21 -12.79
C PRO A 50 3.27 -14.59 -12.68
N SER A 51 3.96 -14.07 -11.66
CA SER A 51 5.24 -14.61 -11.24
C SER A 51 4.98 -16.08 -10.98
N GLN A 52 5.63 -16.95 -11.77
CA GLN A 52 5.62 -18.38 -11.50
C GLN A 52 5.94 -18.57 -10.02
N PRO A 53 5.13 -19.32 -9.26
CA PRO A 53 5.41 -19.55 -7.86
C PRO A 53 6.80 -20.19 -7.81
N LEU A 54 7.75 -19.49 -7.18
CA LEU A 54 9.08 -20.05 -6.97
C LEU A 54 8.89 -21.42 -6.30
N PRO A 55 9.69 -22.44 -6.65
CA PRO A 55 9.57 -23.81 -6.11
C PRO A 55 9.66 -23.89 -4.57
N ILE A 56 10.02 -22.78 -3.94
CA ILE A 56 10.17 -22.58 -2.51
C ILE A 56 8.84 -22.52 -1.74
N THR A 57 7.70 -22.27 -2.41
CA THR A 57 6.39 -22.08 -1.74
C THR A 57 5.84 -23.34 -1.07
N THR A 58 6.23 -24.53 -1.54
CA THR A 58 5.75 -25.80 -0.97
C THR A 58 6.67 -26.31 0.14
N GLU A 59 7.98 -26.06 0.02
CA GLU A 59 9.00 -26.47 0.99
C GLU A 59 9.04 -25.54 2.23
N LEU A 60 8.88 -24.23 2.06
CA LEU A 60 8.91 -23.28 3.21
C LEU A 60 7.68 -23.35 4.10
N LYS A 61 6.57 -23.93 3.61
CA LYS A 61 5.35 -24.15 4.40
C LYS A 61 5.58 -25.16 5.55
N ARG A 62 6.72 -25.85 5.56
CA ARG A 62 7.13 -26.81 6.59
C ARG A 62 8.01 -26.24 7.70
N ILE A 63 8.47 -24.98 7.60
CA ILE A 63 9.23 -24.38 8.70
C ILE A 63 8.25 -23.86 9.75
N THR A 64 7.87 -24.75 10.67
CA THR A 64 7.08 -24.37 11.85
C THR A 64 8.02 -23.70 12.84
N TYR A 65 7.95 -22.38 12.95
CA TYR A 65 8.65 -21.66 14.02
C TYR A 65 7.95 -21.92 15.36
N PRO A 66 8.70 -22.00 16.48
CA PRO A 66 8.11 -22.08 17.81
C PRO A 66 7.25 -20.84 18.16
N THR A 67 7.38 -19.77 17.38
CA THR A 67 6.64 -18.51 17.51
C THR A 67 5.32 -18.49 16.74
N VAL A 68 4.93 -19.59 16.07
CA VAL A 68 3.66 -19.67 15.35
C VAL A 68 2.51 -19.75 16.34
N LEU A 69 1.49 -18.91 16.14
CA LEU A 69 0.28 -18.95 16.95
C LEU A 69 -0.49 -20.25 16.76
N SER A 70 -0.86 -20.89 17.87
CA SER A 70 -1.87 -21.96 17.87
C SER A 70 -3.21 -21.46 17.36
N ASP A 71 -4.07 -22.36 16.86
CA ASP A 71 -5.39 -21.98 16.35
C ASP A 71 -6.26 -21.34 17.45
N ARG A 72 -6.11 -21.78 18.70
CA ARG A 72 -6.83 -21.21 19.85
C ARG A 72 -6.39 -19.77 20.14
N GLN A 73 -5.09 -19.52 20.19
CA GLN A 73 -4.55 -18.17 20.39
C GLN A 73 -4.91 -17.25 19.21
N TRP A 74 -4.84 -17.78 17.99
CA TRP A 74 -5.27 -17.06 16.80
C TRP A 74 -6.76 -16.68 16.87
N ALA A 75 -7.64 -17.61 17.27
CA ALA A 75 -9.07 -17.31 17.42
C ALA A 75 -9.35 -16.22 18.46
N ALA A 76 -8.60 -16.20 19.57
CA ALA A 76 -8.70 -15.16 20.58
C ALA A 76 -8.26 -13.79 20.03
N ALA A 77 -7.10 -13.74 19.35
CA ALA A 77 -6.59 -12.53 18.72
C ALA A 77 -7.53 -12.01 17.61
N HIS A 78 -8.04 -12.90 16.77
CA HIS A 78 -8.89 -12.53 15.63
C HIS A 78 -10.20 -11.83 16.07
N ARG A 79 -10.74 -12.18 17.24
CA ARG A 79 -11.94 -11.54 17.80
C ARG A 79 -11.76 -10.08 18.17
N VAL A 80 -10.55 -9.68 18.55
CA VAL A 80 -10.25 -8.31 18.98
C VAL A 80 -9.70 -7.43 17.85
N ILE A 81 -9.27 -8.04 16.74
CA ILE A 81 -8.77 -7.29 15.59
C ILE A 81 -9.95 -6.59 14.87
N PRO A 82 -9.88 -5.26 14.66
CA PRO A 82 -10.94 -4.55 13.97
C PRO A 82 -11.00 -4.96 12.50
N VAL A 83 -12.20 -5.27 12.02
CA VAL A 83 -12.47 -5.53 10.61
C VAL A 83 -12.60 -4.19 9.88
N TYR A 84 -11.67 -3.91 8.98
CA TYR A 84 -11.71 -2.71 8.17
C TYR A 84 -12.56 -2.94 6.91
N SER A 85 -13.80 -2.45 6.92
CA SER A 85 -14.74 -2.56 5.79
C SER A 85 -14.63 -1.43 4.76
N VAL A 86 -13.91 -0.35 5.09
CA VAL A 86 -13.79 0.83 4.24
C VAL A 86 -12.50 0.77 3.41
N GLY A 87 -12.64 0.95 2.10
CA GLY A 87 -11.50 1.06 1.16
C GLY A 87 -11.24 -0.22 0.37
N ARG A 88 -10.00 -0.38 -0.11
CA ARG A 88 -9.58 -1.57 -0.87
C ARG A 88 -9.69 -2.81 0.03
N PRO A 89 -10.33 -3.91 -0.41
CA PRO A 89 -10.43 -5.12 0.39
C PRO A 89 -9.04 -5.63 0.76
N CYS A 90 -8.88 -5.98 2.03
CA CYS A 90 -7.64 -6.53 2.55
C CYS A 90 -7.46 -7.96 2.03
N THR A 91 -6.47 -8.18 1.17
CA THR A 91 -6.09 -9.52 0.67
C THR A 91 -5.03 -10.19 1.57
N ILE A 92 -4.54 -9.49 2.60
CA ILE A 92 -3.44 -9.94 3.44
C ILE A 92 -3.97 -10.83 4.56
N ASP A 93 -3.33 -11.98 4.76
CA ASP A 93 -3.59 -12.87 5.90
C ASP A 93 -3.02 -12.27 7.20
N LEU A 94 -3.93 -11.85 8.08
CA LEU A 94 -3.60 -11.23 9.36
C LEU A 94 -2.89 -12.19 10.33
N ARG A 95 -3.10 -13.51 10.19
CA ARG A 95 -2.39 -14.50 11.01
C ARG A 95 -0.91 -14.50 10.68
N GLN A 96 -0.56 -14.39 9.40
CA GLN A 96 0.82 -14.28 8.96
C GLN A 96 1.49 -12.99 9.43
N VAL A 97 0.73 -11.89 9.49
CA VAL A 97 1.23 -10.62 10.06
C VAL A 97 1.57 -10.79 11.54
N LEU A 98 0.69 -11.41 12.34
CA LEU A 98 0.99 -11.68 13.75
C LEU A 98 2.17 -12.65 13.92
N ASN A 99 2.20 -13.74 13.17
CA ASN A 99 3.31 -14.69 13.22
C ASN A 99 4.66 -14.00 12.88
N ALA A 100 4.68 -13.09 11.90
CA ALA A 100 5.86 -12.30 11.58
C ALA A 100 6.29 -11.40 12.75
N LEU A 101 5.34 -10.73 13.41
CA LEU A 101 5.63 -9.88 14.58
C LEU A 101 6.19 -10.68 15.75
N PHE A 102 5.61 -11.83 16.07
CA PHE A 102 6.11 -12.70 17.13
C PHE A 102 7.47 -13.32 16.79
N TYR A 103 7.68 -13.70 15.55
CA TYR A 103 8.99 -14.15 15.07
C TYR A 103 10.05 -13.07 15.28
N MET A 104 9.75 -11.82 14.89
CA MET A 104 10.68 -10.71 15.08
C MET A 104 10.98 -10.43 16.55
N GLN A 105 9.95 -10.48 17.40
CA GLN A 105 10.10 -10.23 18.83
C GLN A 105 10.96 -11.31 19.50
N ALA A 106 10.79 -12.58 19.15
CA ALA A 106 11.53 -13.68 19.75
C ALA A 106 13.00 -13.75 19.29
N ASN A 107 13.26 -13.40 18.02
CA ASN A 107 14.61 -13.47 17.44
C ASN A 107 15.36 -12.13 17.50
N HIS A 108 14.72 -11.07 18.02
CA HIS A 108 15.26 -9.70 18.06
C HIS A 108 15.85 -9.22 16.72
N CYS A 109 15.22 -9.61 15.60
CA CYS A 109 15.76 -9.32 14.28
C CYS A 109 15.27 -7.96 13.73
N SER A 110 16.11 -7.34 12.89
CA SER A 110 15.74 -6.11 12.18
C SER A 110 14.64 -6.38 11.15
N TRP A 111 13.79 -5.39 10.85
CA TRP A 111 12.72 -5.48 9.84
C TRP A 111 13.19 -6.01 8.48
N ARG A 112 14.41 -5.64 8.06
CA ARG A 112 15.00 -6.09 6.79
C ARG A 112 15.45 -7.55 6.79
N MET A 113 15.60 -8.15 7.96
CA MET A 113 16.00 -9.55 8.15
C MET A 113 14.79 -10.48 8.26
N LEU A 114 13.57 -9.99 8.07
CA LEU A 114 12.37 -10.82 8.10
C LEU A 114 12.44 -11.84 6.94
N PRO A 115 12.29 -13.15 7.23
CA PRO A 115 12.29 -14.18 6.20
C PRO A 115 11.25 -13.96 5.10
N GLY A 116 11.60 -14.29 3.86
CA GLY A 116 10.78 -13.98 2.67
C GLY A 116 9.46 -14.76 2.52
N HIS A 117 9.18 -15.74 3.39
CA HIS A 117 7.87 -16.41 3.42
C HIS A 117 6.81 -15.64 4.22
N PHE A 118 7.23 -14.68 5.05
CA PHE A 118 6.32 -13.76 5.71
C PHE A 118 5.84 -12.66 4.75
N PRO A 119 4.73 -11.98 5.08
CA PRO A 119 4.33 -10.77 4.37
C PRO A 119 5.47 -9.73 4.38
N CYS A 120 5.51 -8.90 3.34
CA CYS A 120 6.54 -7.89 3.18
C CYS A 120 6.66 -7.02 4.45
N TRP A 121 7.88 -6.76 4.92
CA TRP A 121 8.10 -6.10 6.22
C TRP A 121 7.47 -4.71 6.33
N GLN A 122 7.34 -3.97 5.22
CA GLN A 122 6.62 -2.68 5.21
C GLN A 122 5.13 -2.87 5.55
N THR A 123 4.53 -3.96 5.07
CA THR A 123 3.16 -4.33 5.39
C THR A 123 3.04 -4.65 6.88
N VAL A 124 3.90 -5.55 7.37
CA VAL A 124 3.89 -5.98 8.78
C VAL A 124 4.06 -4.80 9.73
N SER A 125 5.07 -3.95 9.49
CA SER A 125 5.31 -2.74 10.28
C SER A 125 4.15 -1.76 10.23
N SER A 126 3.53 -1.56 9.06
CA SER A 126 2.35 -0.69 8.91
C SER A 126 1.17 -1.16 9.77
N TYR A 127 0.92 -2.48 9.83
CA TYR A 127 -0.12 -3.04 10.70
C TYR A 127 0.21 -2.84 12.17
N LEU A 128 1.45 -3.12 12.61
CA LEU A 128 1.87 -2.89 13.98
C LEU A 128 1.66 -1.44 14.41
N TYR A 129 2.15 -0.48 13.63
CA TYR A 129 1.99 0.94 13.94
C TYR A 129 0.52 1.37 13.93
N ARG A 130 -0.30 0.81 13.03
CA ARG A 130 -1.74 1.06 13.02
C ARG A 130 -2.42 0.54 14.28
N TRP A 131 -2.15 -0.70 14.68
CA TRP A 131 -2.74 -1.30 15.87
C TRP A 131 -2.29 -0.62 17.16
N ARG A 132 -1.01 -0.24 17.26
CA ARG A 132 -0.49 0.54 18.39
C ARG A 132 -1.17 1.90 18.53
N ARG A 133 -1.36 2.63 17.42
CA ARG A 133 -2.08 3.92 17.46
C ARG A 133 -3.55 3.77 17.85
N GLN A 134 -4.14 2.61 17.60
CA GLN A 134 -5.53 2.31 17.96
C GLN A 134 -5.67 1.67 19.35
N GLY A 135 -4.57 1.39 20.06
CA GLY A 135 -4.58 0.65 21.33
C GLY A 135 -5.00 -0.83 21.21
N VAL A 136 -5.13 -1.34 19.99
CA VAL A 136 -5.58 -2.71 19.70
C VAL A 136 -4.46 -3.71 19.95
N TRP A 137 -3.20 -3.30 19.78
CA TRP A 137 -2.05 -4.18 19.94
C TRP A 137 -1.96 -4.76 21.35
N GLU A 138 -2.20 -3.92 22.35
CA GLU A 138 -2.21 -4.27 23.76
C GLU A 138 -3.34 -5.27 24.05
N THR A 139 -4.54 -5.04 23.49
CA THR A 139 -5.67 -5.97 23.60
C THR A 139 -5.40 -7.31 22.93
N ILE A 140 -4.72 -7.33 21.77
CA ILE A 140 -4.30 -8.56 21.10
C ILE A 140 -3.33 -9.35 21.99
N CYS A 141 -2.31 -8.69 22.53
CA CYS A 141 -1.32 -9.32 23.40
C CYS A 141 -1.98 -9.93 24.64
N GLU A 142 -2.92 -9.20 25.24
CA GLU A 142 -3.66 -9.67 26.42
C GLU A 142 -4.56 -10.86 26.09
N ALA A 143 -5.32 -10.79 24.99
CA ALA A 143 -6.17 -11.89 24.54
C ALA A 143 -5.38 -13.20 24.32
N ILE A 144 -4.16 -13.09 23.76
CA ILE A 144 -3.28 -14.23 23.54
C ILE A 144 -2.74 -14.78 24.86
N ARG A 145 -2.32 -13.91 25.79
CA ARG A 145 -1.80 -14.28 27.11
C ARG A 145 -2.83 -15.04 27.95
N THR A 146 -4.07 -14.55 27.99
CA THR A 146 -5.17 -15.17 28.76
C THR A 146 -5.59 -16.53 28.20
N THR A 147 -5.25 -16.81 26.94
CA THR A 147 -5.59 -18.06 26.25
C THR A 147 -4.51 -19.14 26.42
N GLN A 148 -3.38 -18.81 27.08
CA GLN A 148 -2.22 -19.68 27.28
C GLN A 148 -2.46 -20.79 28.32
#